data_AF-A0A529P1X4-F1
#
_entry.id   AF-A0A529P1X4-F1
#
_cell.length_a   1.000
_cell.length_b   1.000
_cell.length_c   1.000
_cell.angle_alpha   90.00
_cell.angle_beta   90.00
_cell.angle_gamma   90.00
#
_symmetry.space_group_name_H-M   'P 1'
#
loop_
_entity.id
_entity.type
_entity.pdbx_description
1 polymer ?
#
loop_
_entity_poly.entity_id
_entity_poly.type
_entity_poly.pdbx_seq_one_letter_code
_entity_poly.pdbx_strand_id
1 'polypeptide(L)' 'GAVRLNDLPVADDRRTVTLQDLGPENVVKLSVGKKKHVLARPV' A
#
# COMPACT_ATOMS: atom_id res chain seq x y z
N GLY A 1 10.23 6.08 -5.96
CA GLY A 1 9.60 6.46 -4.68
C GLY A 1 8.49 7.49 -4.82
N ALA A 2 7.42 7.17 -5.57
CA ALA A 2 6.12 7.84 -5.42
C ALA A 2 5.05 6.83 -4.99
N VAL A 3 5.49 5.74 -4.35
CA VAL A 3 4.62 4.70 -3.82
C VAL A 3 4.20 5.10 -2.41
N ARG A 4 2.90 5.00 -2.14
CA ARG A 4 2.36 5.11 -0.80
C ARG A 4 1.63 3.83 -0.45
N LEU A 5 1.82 3.38 0.77
CA LEU A 5 1.11 2.26 1.37
C LEU A 5 0.29 2.81 2.52
N ASN A 6 -1.03 2.64 2.47
CA ASN A 6 -1.98 3.22 3.42
C ASN A 6 -1.75 4.73 3.63
N ASP A 7 -1.54 5.45 2.52
CA ASP A 7 -1.21 6.89 2.49
C ASP A 7 0.14 7.29 3.09
N LEU A 8 0.90 6.35 3.64
CA LEU A 8 2.26 6.58 4.12
C LEU A 8 3.26 6.44 2.97
N PRO A 9 4.23 7.38 2.83
CA PRO A 9 5.27 7.27 1.83
C PRO A 9 6.16 6.05 2.11
N VAL A 10 6.45 5.27 1.08
CA VAL A 10 7.39 4.15 1.17
C VAL A 10 8.71 4.57 0.52
N ALA A 11 9.81 4.46 1.26
CA ALA A 11 11.15 4.80 0.77
C ALA A 11 11.72 3.71 -0.14
N ASP A 12 11.48 2.44 0.20
CA ASP A 12 11.87 1.28 -0.61
C ASP A 12 10.66 0.73 -1.39
N ASP A 13 10.65 0.95 -2.70
CA ASP A 13 9.60 0.48 -3.59
C ASP A 13 9.52 -1.07 -3.67
N ARG A 14 10.51 -1.80 -3.14
CA ARG A 14 10.54 -3.28 -3.04
C ARG A 14 10.18 -3.82 -1.65
N ARG A 15 9.76 -2.98 -0.70
CA ARG A 15 9.34 -3.40 0.64
C ARG A 15 8.24 -4.47 0.57
N THR A 16 8.43 -5.56 1.32
CA THR A 16 7.40 -6.59 1.50
C THR A 16 6.22 -6.04 2.30
N VAL A 17 5.00 -6.21 1.78
CA VAL A 17 3.75 -5.93 2.48
C VAL A 17 3.38 -7.13 3.35
N THR A 18 3.09 -6.88 4.62
CA THR A 18 2.77 -7.92 5.62
C THR A 18 1.35 -7.76 6.14
N LEU A 19 0.87 -8.75 6.90
CA LEU A 19 -0.46 -8.67 7.54
C LEU A 19 -0.57 -7.52 8.55
N GLN A 20 0.55 -7.00 9.05
CA GLN A 20 0.56 -5.84 9.95
C GLN A 20 0.22 -4.53 9.22
N ASP A 21 0.36 -4.52 7.90
CA ASP A 21 0.02 -3.38 7.05
C ASP A 21 -1.49 -3.37 6.69
N LEU A 22 -2.29 -4.32 7.20
CA LEU A 22 -3.72 -4.36 6.92
C LEU A 22 -4.46 -3.22 7.63
N GLY A 23 -5.32 -2.54 6.87
CA GLY A 23 -6.31 -1.62 7.42
C GLY A 23 -7.52 -2.33 8.02
N PRO A 24 -8.50 -1.56 8.54
CA PRO A 24 -9.66 -2.07 9.27
C PRO A 24 -10.52 -3.09 8.52
N GLU A 25 -10.52 -3.04 7.19
CA GLU A 25 -11.31 -3.94 6.33
C GLU A 25 -10.49 -5.10 5.72
N ASN A 26 -9.33 -5.43 6.31
CA ASN A 26 -8.36 -6.39 5.76
C ASN A 26 -7.94 -6.03 4.32
N VAL A 27 -7.75 -4.73 4.06
CA VAL A 27 -7.28 -4.22 2.77
C VAL A 27 -6.06 -3.33 2.96
N VAL A 28 -5.21 -3.30 1.92
CA VAL A 28 -4.07 -2.40 1.83
C VAL A 28 -4.31 -1.43 0.67
N LYS A 29 -4.14 -0.14 0.93
CA LYS A 29 -4.24 0.90 -0.10
C LYS A 29 -2.86 1.16 -0.69
N LEU A 30 -2.63 0.71 -1.91
CA LEU A 30 -1.41 0.98 -2.67
C LEU A 30 -1.67 2.16 -3.62
N SER A 31 -0.90 3.23 -3.47
CA SER A 31 -0.94 4.37 -4.39
C SER A 31 0.37 4.49 -5.12
N VAL A 32 0.33 4.59 -6.44
CA VAL A 32 1.51 4.75 -7.30
C VAL A 32 1.38 6.06 -8.07
N GLY A 33 2.21 7.03 -7.69
CA GLY A 33 2.12 8.39 -8.23
C GLY A 33 0.83 9.10 -7.80
N LYS A 34 0.37 10.07 -8.61
CA LYS A 34 -0.79 10.93 -8.29
C LYS A 34 -2.14 10.36 -8.74
N LYS A 35 -2.16 9.36 -9.63
CA LYS A 35 -3.39 8.94 -10.33
C LYS A 35 -3.77 7.48 -10.11
N LYS A 36 -2.83 6.61 -9.78
CA LYS A 36 -3.11 5.18 -9.63
C LYS A 36 -3.24 4.83 -8.16
N HIS A 37 -4.41 4.35 -7.78
CA HIS A 37 -4.72 3.84 -6.45
C HIS A 37 -5.37 2.47 -6.59
N VAL A 38 -4.91 1.51 -5.80
CA VAL A 38 -5.37 0.12 -5.80
C VAL A 38 -5.66 -0.29 -4.36
N LEU A 39 -6.81 -0.91 -4.15
CA LEU A 39 -7.11 -1.63 -2.91
C LEU A 39 -6.80 -3.10 -3.16
N ALA A 40 -5.85 -3.63 -2.40
CA ALA A 40 -5.49 -5.04 -2.43
C ALA A 40 -6.03 -5.73 -1.18
N ARG A 41 -6.65 -6.89 -1.37
CA ARG A 41 -7.07 -7.79 -0.29
C ARG A 41 -6.23 -9.06 -0.36
N PRO A 42 -5.56 -9.49 0.72
CA PRO A 42 -4.90 -10.78 0.75
C PRO A 42 -5.95 -11.90 0.67
N VAL A 43 -5.63 -12.96 -0.08
CA VAL A 43 -6.45 -14.18 -0.22
C VAL A 43 -5.84 -15.35 0.55
#